data_AF-A0A359IHQ3-F1
#
_entry.id   AF-A0A359IHQ3-F1
#
_cell.length_a   1.000
_cell.length_b   1.000
_cell.length_c   1.000
_cell.angle_alpha   90.00
_cell.angle_beta   90.00
_cell.angle_gamma   90.00
#
_symmetry.space_group_name_H-M   'P 1'
#
loop_
_entity.id
_entity.type
_entity.pdbx_description
1 polymer ?
#
loop_
_entity_poly.entity_id
_entity_poly.type
_entity_poly.pdbx_seq_one_letter_code
_entity_poly.pdbx_strand_id
1 'polypeptide(L)'
;MKKSTIEQFIKDVYELYGEEYSVMGKEYINNKTHIMMKHNICGTEYPVTPYKILNAGRRCPTCFGTPKKTTEEFKKEVFQKTNGQYEVLGEYITARIHILIKHLKCGNILSITPDSFLRTFKMEYCKYCLPSKIIITKPKSKVKKPRIYRFNETSSLKNKENWRLKYAPLFEKRVKELTGDEYTILGEYINANTPILMRHEKCGTEYPVTPNKFTHNRRCPKCNNPKGEKRCEEVFIYNNFIEISEFDYNNLLDKQNNKYYIPQKKFDGLVGLRNGLLSYDFFLPQYNLLIEYQGEQHEKYIPGFHKSKKDFEKQLEHDKRKREYAKEKNIELLEIWYWDFDNIEEILSKTIEGIIYIN
;
A
#
# COMPACT_ATOMS: atom_id res chain seq x y z
N MET A 1 26.35 1.48 46.15
CA MET A 1 25.83 2.72 45.54
C MET A 1 24.86 3.35 46.52
N LYS A 2 25.17 4.54 47.06
CA LYS A 2 24.24 5.28 47.94
C LYS A 2 22.96 5.55 47.14
N LYS A 3 21.81 5.07 47.62
CA LYS A 3 20.51 5.48 47.07
C LYS A 3 20.33 6.95 47.42
N SER A 4 20.23 7.83 46.42
CA SER A 4 19.82 9.20 46.66
C SER A 4 18.42 9.20 47.29
N THR A 5 18.22 9.94 48.36
CA THR A 5 16.91 10.12 48.97
C THR A 5 16.14 11.23 48.25
N ILE A 6 14.84 11.37 48.53
CA ILE A 6 14.03 12.45 47.96
C ILE A 6 14.55 13.83 48.39
N GLU A 7 15.03 13.96 49.62
CA GLU A 7 15.64 15.20 50.14
C GLU A 7 16.90 15.56 49.37
N GLN A 8 17.74 14.56 49.05
CA GLN A 8 18.93 14.79 48.23
C GLN A 8 18.56 15.24 46.82
N PHE A 9 17.54 14.63 46.21
CA PHE A 9 17.08 15.04 44.88
C PHE A 9 16.52 16.47 44.86
N ILE A 10 15.75 16.86 45.89
CA ILE A 10 15.27 18.24 46.05
C ILE A 10 16.44 19.21 46.16
N LYS A 11 17.44 18.87 46.96
CA LYS A 11 18.66 19.68 47.11
C LYS A 11 19.41 19.83 45.78
N ASP A 12 19.61 18.74 45.04
CA ASP A 12 20.30 18.75 43.75
C ASP A 12 19.56 19.62 42.70
N VAL A 13 18.22 19.60 42.70
CA VAL A 13 17.40 20.46 41.84
C VAL A 13 17.54 21.93 42.25
N TYR A 14 17.51 22.22 43.55
CA TYR A 14 17.66 23.59 44.06
C TYR A 14 19.06 24.16 43.79
N GLU A 15 20.11 23.35 43.90
CA GLU A 15 21.48 23.78 43.56
C GLU A 15 21.63 24.14 42.07
N LEU A 16 20.92 23.47 41.17
CA LEU A 16 20.98 23.73 39.73
C LEU A 16 20.08 24.88 39.27
N TYR A 17 18.88 24.99 39.83
CA TYR A 17 17.83 25.87 39.30
C TYR A 17 17.26 26.84 40.34
N GLY A 18 17.73 26.81 41.59
CA GLY A 18 17.22 27.63 42.69
C GLY A 18 15.71 27.42 42.91
N GLU A 19 15.01 28.52 43.14
CA GLU A 19 13.55 28.54 43.32
C GLU A 19 12.76 28.48 42.00
N GLU A 20 13.42 28.31 40.85
CA GLU A 20 12.72 28.24 39.55
C GLU A 20 11.87 26.97 39.40
N TYR A 21 12.27 25.87 40.05
CA TYR A 21 11.56 24.58 40.00
C TYR A 21 11.22 24.04 41.38
N SER A 22 10.05 23.39 41.48
CA SER A 22 9.62 22.65 42.66
C SER A 22 9.45 21.16 42.34
N VAL A 23 9.91 20.28 43.23
CA VAL A 23 9.66 18.83 43.15
C VAL A 23 8.30 18.54 43.79
N MET A 24 7.33 18.04 43.02
CA MET A 24 5.97 17.75 43.49
C MET A 24 5.78 16.29 43.89
N GLY A 25 6.67 15.40 43.46
CA GLY A 25 6.64 13.98 43.85
C GLY A 25 7.06 13.78 45.31
N LYS A 26 6.27 12.98 46.04
CA LYS A 26 6.54 12.67 47.47
C LYS A 26 7.65 11.64 47.67
N GLU A 27 7.94 10.82 46.66
CA GLU A 27 8.90 9.72 46.75
C GLU A 27 9.90 9.73 45.59
N TYR A 28 11.16 9.39 45.90
CA TYR A 28 12.21 9.15 44.91
C TYR A 28 12.50 7.66 44.83
N ILE A 29 12.21 7.04 43.68
CA ILE A 29 12.41 5.60 43.47
C ILE A 29 13.79 5.32 42.89
N ASN A 30 14.12 5.94 41.75
CA ASN A 30 15.42 5.84 41.07
C ASN A 30 15.54 6.94 40.01
N ASN A 31 16.67 7.01 39.30
CA ASN A 31 16.93 8.07 38.33
C ASN A 31 16.21 7.93 36.97
N LYS A 32 15.51 6.80 36.74
CA LYS A 32 14.77 6.45 35.52
C LYS A 32 13.26 6.51 35.69
N THR A 33 12.74 6.44 36.92
CA THR A 33 11.31 6.59 37.20
C THR A 33 10.93 8.06 37.14
N HIS A 34 9.79 8.38 36.54
CA HIS A 34 9.32 9.76 36.43
C HIS A 34 8.93 10.29 37.82
N ILE A 35 9.31 11.54 38.08
CA ILE A 35 8.87 12.33 39.22
C ILE A 35 8.17 13.59 38.69
N MET A 36 7.16 14.06 39.41
CA MET A 36 6.41 15.25 39.03
C MET A 36 7.18 16.51 39.43
N MET A 37 7.37 17.42 38.49
CA MET A 37 8.05 18.70 38.68
C MET A 37 7.11 19.85 38.35
N LYS A 38 7.31 21.00 38.96
CA LYS A 38 6.64 22.26 38.64
C LYS A 38 7.67 23.32 38.24
N HIS A 39 7.42 24.01 37.13
CA HIS A 39 8.18 25.23 36.79
C HIS A 39 7.46 26.43 37.39
N ASN A 40 8.04 27.05 38.42
CA ASN A 40 7.35 28.06 39.22
C ASN A 40 7.04 29.35 38.43
N ILE A 41 7.82 29.66 37.37
CA ILE A 41 7.62 30.84 36.53
C ILE A 41 6.35 30.72 35.66
N CYS A 42 6.18 29.61 34.94
CA CYS A 42 5.03 29.41 34.06
C CYS A 42 3.89 28.58 34.68
N GLY A 43 4.11 28.04 35.88
CA GLY A 43 3.16 27.19 36.59
C GLY A 43 2.97 25.77 36.03
N THR A 44 3.66 25.39 34.94
CA THR A 44 3.48 24.06 34.32
C THR A 44 3.97 22.95 35.24
N GLU A 45 3.11 21.96 35.47
CA GLU A 45 3.43 20.70 36.15
C GLU A 45 3.65 19.60 35.11
N TYR A 46 4.77 18.87 35.21
CA TYR A 46 5.13 17.88 34.19
C TYR A 46 5.98 16.72 34.74
N PRO A 47 5.80 15.49 34.20
CA PRO A 47 6.63 14.36 34.56
C PRO A 47 8.01 14.43 33.88
N VAL A 48 9.06 14.18 34.64
CA VAL A 48 10.43 14.04 34.12
C VAL A 48 11.21 13.01 34.94
N THR A 49 12.16 12.31 34.34
CA THR A 49 13.04 11.40 35.08
C THR A 49 14.18 12.20 35.73
N PRO A 50 14.60 11.89 36.98
CA PRO A 50 15.68 12.62 37.67
C PRO A 50 16.97 12.75 36.86
N TYR A 51 17.38 11.71 36.13
CA TYR A 51 18.55 11.78 35.25
C TYR A 51 18.42 12.88 34.17
N LYS A 52 17.23 13.04 33.59
CA LYS A 52 17.02 13.95 32.45
C LYS A 52 17.07 15.42 32.87
N ILE A 53 16.55 15.75 34.06
CA ILE A 53 16.55 17.13 34.55
C ILE A 53 17.88 17.55 35.19
N LEU A 54 18.57 16.62 35.87
CA LEU A 54 19.87 16.92 36.50
C LEU A 54 21.05 16.86 35.52
N ASN A 55 21.05 15.89 34.59
CA ASN A 55 22.24 15.59 33.77
C ASN A 55 22.02 15.81 32.27
N ALA A 56 20.82 15.50 31.75
CA ALA A 56 20.55 15.63 30.31
C ALA A 56 19.98 17.01 29.91
N GLY A 57 19.91 17.97 30.84
CA GLY A 57 19.47 19.34 30.58
C GLY A 57 18.00 19.51 30.17
N ARG A 58 17.13 18.53 30.45
CA ARG A 58 15.70 18.59 30.09
C ARG A 58 14.96 19.53 31.05
N ARG A 59 14.39 20.60 30.51
CA ARG A 59 13.67 21.66 31.24
C ARG A 59 12.16 21.62 31.00
N CYS A 60 11.44 22.59 31.55
CA CYS A 60 10.00 22.79 31.37
C CYS A 60 9.60 22.67 29.89
N PRO A 61 8.68 21.76 29.52
CA PRO A 61 8.26 21.56 28.13
C PRO A 61 7.48 22.74 27.55
N THR A 62 6.85 23.57 28.38
CA THR A 62 6.13 24.76 27.93
C THR A 62 7.09 25.91 27.60
N CYS A 63 8.11 26.13 28.43
CA CYS A 63 9.06 27.24 28.26
C CYS A 63 10.24 26.90 27.34
N PHE A 64 10.69 25.64 27.37
CA PHE A 64 11.89 25.18 26.67
C PHE A 64 11.62 24.03 25.69
N GLY A 65 10.39 23.51 25.65
CA GLY A 65 10.00 22.58 24.60
C GLY A 65 9.74 23.33 23.30
N THR A 66 9.97 22.67 22.17
CA THR A 66 9.52 23.18 20.88
C THR A 66 8.00 23.18 20.87
N PRO A 67 7.33 24.33 20.67
CA PRO A 67 5.88 24.38 20.56
C PRO A 67 5.40 23.37 19.51
N LYS A 68 4.44 22.52 19.88
CA LYS A 68 3.82 21.62 18.90
C LYS A 68 2.86 22.47 18.07
N LYS A 69 3.11 22.48 16.76
CA LYS A 69 2.23 23.09 15.78
C LYS A 69 0.83 22.50 15.89
N THR A 70 -0.19 23.34 15.91
CA THR A 70 -1.60 22.97 15.89
C THR A 70 -2.06 22.66 14.46
N THR A 71 -3.20 21.98 14.31
CA THR A 71 -3.81 21.75 12.98
C THR A 71 -4.09 23.06 12.24
N GLU A 72 -4.52 24.11 12.94
CA GLU A 72 -4.79 25.42 12.32
C GLU A 72 -3.51 26.14 11.89
N GLU A 73 -2.43 26.04 12.66
CA GLU A 73 -1.12 26.55 12.23
C GLU A 73 -0.59 25.80 11.02
N PHE A 74 -0.74 24.46 10.99
CA PHE A 74 -0.36 23.67 9.83
C PHE A 74 -1.17 24.02 8.57
N LYS A 75 -2.50 24.19 8.70
CA LYS A 75 -3.37 24.66 7.61
C LYS A 75 -2.91 26.01 7.05
N LYS A 76 -2.59 26.97 7.94
CA LYS A 76 -2.07 28.28 7.54
C LYS A 76 -0.75 28.16 6.75
N GLU A 77 0.16 27.29 7.19
CA GLU A 77 1.42 27.07 6.48
C GLU A 77 1.23 26.41 5.10
N VAL A 78 0.35 25.40 5.00
CA VAL A 78 0.00 24.79 3.71
C VAL A 78 -0.62 25.82 2.78
N PHE A 79 -1.53 26.65 3.28
CA PHE A 79 -2.14 27.73 2.51
C PHE A 79 -1.09 28.71 1.98
N GLN A 80 -0.19 29.19 2.84
CA GLN A 80 0.88 30.12 2.46
C GLN A 80 1.86 29.49 1.46
N LYS A 81 2.26 28.23 1.68
CA LYS A 81 3.25 27.55 0.83
C LYS A 81 2.71 27.24 -0.56
N THR A 82 1.43 26.91 -0.65
CA THR A 82 0.78 26.47 -1.90
C THR A 82 -0.04 27.57 -2.56
N ASN A 83 -0.11 28.76 -1.95
CA ASN A 83 -1.01 29.85 -2.33
C ASN A 83 -2.48 29.39 -2.45
N GLY A 84 -2.95 28.66 -1.43
CA GLY A 84 -4.32 28.17 -1.35
C GLY A 84 -4.71 27.08 -2.36
N GLN A 85 -3.76 26.45 -3.05
CA GLN A 85 -4.07 25.38 -4.02
C GLN A 85 -4.49 24.06 -3.35
N TYR A 86 -4.11 23.87 -2.08
CA TYR A 86 -4.38 22.65 -1.32
C TYR A 86 -5.16 22.93 -0.05
N GLU A 87 -6.05 22.00 0.27
CA GLU A 87 -6.85 21.95 1.50
C GLU A 87 -6.41 20.75 2.35
N VAL A 88 -6.30 20.92 3.67
CA VAL A 88 -5.92 19.84 4.59
C VAL A 88 -7.18 19.15 5.12
N LEU A 89 -7.28 17.83 4.97
CA LEU A 89 -8.48 17.05 5.31
C LEU A 89 -8.41 16.29 6.64
N GLY A 90 -7.22 16.22 7.26
CA GLY A 90 -7.01 15.50 8.52
C GLY A 90 -6.51 16.40 9.64
N GLU A 91 -6.39 15.80 10.82
CA GLU A 91 -5.73 16.43 11.96
C GLU A 91 -4.21 16.36 11.87
N TYR A 92 -3.53 17.47 12.20
CA TYR A 92 -2.08 17.46 12.30
C TYR A 92 -1.66 16.91 13.65
N ILE A 93 -0.94 15.79 13.63
CA ILE A 93 -0.42 15.15 14.84
C ILE A 93 1.07 15.50 15.01
N THR A 94 1.89 15.18 14.01
CA THR A 94 3.32 15.53 13.99
C THR A 94 3.82 15.71 12.56
N ALA A 95 5.00 16.30 12.41
CA ALA A 95 5.61 16.53 11.11
C ALA A 95 5.98 15.24 10.34
N ARG A 96 5.98 14.08 11.01
CA ARG A 96 6.41 12.78 10.45
C ARG A 96 5.25 11.82 10.17
N ILE A 97 4.06 12.10 10.69
CA ILE A 97 2.87 11.27 10.50
C ILE A 97 2.16 11.74 9.23
N HIS A 98 1.64 10.80 8.45
CA HIS A 98 0.95 11.13 7.21
C HIS A 98 -0.34 11.89 7.47
N ILE A 99 -0.71 12.76 6.54
CA ILE A 99 -1.95 13.53 6.54
C ILE A 99 -2.47 13.63 5.12
N LEU A 100 -3.79 13.70 4.99
CA LEU A 100 -4.44 13.87 3.71
C LEU A 100 -4.58 15.34 3.34
N ILE A 101 -4.24 15.66 2.10
CA ILE A 101 -4.49 16.98 1.49
C ILE A 101 -5.24 16.82 0.17
N LYS A 102 -6.19 17.71 -0.12
CA LYS A 102 -6.94 17.79 -1.36
C LYS A 102 -6.39 18.91 -2.22
N HIS A 103 -6.09 18.63 -3.48
CA HIS A 103 -5.77 19.69 -4.43
C HIS A 103 -7.06 20.25 -5.03
N LEU A 104 -7.35 21.53 -4.77
CA LEU A 104 -8.62 22.15 -5.13
C LEU A 104 -8.87 22.19 -6.65
N LYS A 105 -7.81 22.26 -7.46
CA LYS A 105 -7.94 22.27 -8.93
C LYS A 105 -8.22 20.89 -9.54
N CYS A 106 -7.54 19.83 -9.06
CA CYS A 106 -7.68 18.48 -9.63
C CYS A 106 -8.70 17.61 -8.86
N GLY A 107 -9.18 18.05 -7.70
CA GLY A 107 -10.03 17.27 -6.80
C GLY A 107 -9.32 16.11 -6.08
N ASN A 108 -8.16 15.68 -6.58
CA ASN A 108 -7.43 14.54 -6.04
C ASN A 108 -6.93 14.78 -4.62
N ILE A 109 -7.01 13.71 -3.82
CA ILE A 109 -6.54 13.65 -2.44
C ILE A 109 -5.22 12.88 -2.41
N LEU A 110 -4.27 13.38 -1.64
CA LEU A 110 -2.92 12.84 -1.53
C LEU A 110 -2.58 12.58 -0.06
N SER A 111 -2.01 11.41 0.23
CA SER A 111 -1.36 11.13 1.51
C SER A 111 0.09 11.61 1.49
N ILE A 112 0.43 12.53 2.39
CA ILE A 112 1.73 13.18 2.46
C ILE A 112 2.26 13.21 3.89
N THR A 113 3.58 13.24 4.05
CA THR A 113 4.19 13.63 5.32
C THR A 113 4.36 15.16 5.39
N PRO A 114 3.89 15.86 6.44
CA PRO A 114 3.95 17.32 6.56
C PRO A 114 5.36 17.93 6.38
N ASP A 115 6.40 17.36 7.01
CA ASP A 115 7.79 17.81 6.86
C ASP A 115 8.26 17.76 5.41
N SER A 116 8.02 16.60 4.76
CA SER A 116 8.42 16.38 3.38
C SER A 116 7.70 17.34 2.45
N PHE A 117 6.39 17.51 2.64
CA PHE A 117 5.59 18.43 1.86
C PHE A 117 6.09 19.87 2.00
N LEU A 118 6.18 20.41 3.22
CA LEU A 118 6.59 21.80 3.42
C LEU A 118 8.03 22.08 2.93
N ARG A 119 8.95 21.12 3.08
CA ARG A 119 10.34 21.26 2.63
C ARG A 119 10.50 21.14 1.12
N THR A 120 9.83 20.16 0.50
CA THR A 120 10.09 19.77 -0.89
C THR A 120 9.07 20.29 -1.89
N PHE A 121 7.97 20.90 -1.42
CA PHE A 121 6.90 21.40 -2.29
C PHE A 121 7.44 22.31 -3.39
N LYS A 122 7.21 21.89 -4.63
CA LYS A 122 7.30 22.70 -5.84
C LYS A 122 5.88 22.89 -6.36
N MET A 123 5.59 24.00 -7.06
CA MET A 123 4.26 24.31 -7.62
C MET A 123 3.66 23.19 -8.50
N GLU A 124 4.48 22.20 -8.88
CA GLU A 124 4.20 21.06 -9.75
C GLU A 124 3.67 19.79 -9.03
N TYR A 125 3.29 19.83 -7.75
CA TYR A 125 3.12 18.60 -6.95
C TYR A 125 1.78 17.82 -7.08
N CYS A 126 0.70 18.32 -7.70
CA CYS A 126 -0.43 17.42 -8.05
C CYS A 126 0.05 16.64 -9.28
N LYS A 127 0.49 15.39 -9.08
CA LYS A 127 0.88 14.46 -10.15
C LYS A 127 -0.19 14.27 -11.24
N TYR A 128 -1.43 14.65 -10.94
CA TYR A 128 -2.58 14.63 -11.84
C TYR A 128 -2.94 16.00 -12.46
N CYS A 129 -2.32 17.10 -11.99
CA CYS A 129 -2.62 18.47 -12.42
C CYS A 129 -1.43 19.19 -13.05
N LEU A 130 -0.23 18.62 -12.91
CA LEU A 130 0.74 18.72 -13.97
C LEU A 130 -0.01 18.47 -15.28
N PRO A 131 0.09 19.33 -16.32
CA PRO A 131 -0.13 18.80 -17.65
C PRO A 131 0.72 17.55 -17.64
N SER A 132 0.19 16.43 -18.11
CA SER A 132 1.08 15.39 -18.53
C SER A 132 2.17 16.13 -19.30
N LYS A 133 3.37 16.25 -18.71
CA LYS A 133 4.47 15.64 -19.40
C LYS A 133 3.84 14.28 -19.70
N ILE A 134 3.29 14.19 -20.90
CA ILE A 134 3.77 13.23 -21.85
C ILE A 134 5.30 13.37 -21.72
N ILE A 135 5.83 12.81 -20.63
CA ILE A 135 6.83 11.80 -20.74
C ILE A 135 6.09 10.81 -21.64
N ILE A 136 6.14 11.12 -22.95
CA ILE A 136 6.83 10.25 -23.86
C ILE A 136 8.09 10.00 -23.06
N THR A 137 8.03 9.00 -22.18
CA THR A 137 9.20 8.22 -21.94
C THR A 137 9.46 7.84 -23.37
N LYS A 138 10.45 8.51 -23.99
CA LYS A 138 11.13 7.92 -25.13
C LYS A 138 11.26 6.49 -24.66
N PRO A 139 10.49 5.55 -25.23
CA PRO A 139 10.19 4.27 -24.61
C PRO A 139 11.53 3.77 -24.17
N LYS A 140 11.77 3.61 -22.85
CA LYS A 140 13.12 3.56 -22.27
C LYS A 140 13.94 2.68 -23.19
N SER A 141 14.69 3.31 -24.07
CA SER A 141 15.30 2.62 -25.18
C SER A 141 16.60 2.18 -24.59
N LYS A 142 16.50 1.17 -23.72
CA LYS A 142 17.39 0.03 -23.79
C LYS A 142 16.97 -0.83 -25.00
N VAL A 143 16.73 -0.19 -26.15
CA VAL A 143 17.57 -0.51 -27.31
C VAL A 143 18.99 -0.38 -26.76
N LYS A 144 19.53 -1.49 -26.24
CA LYS A 144 20.95 -1.71 -26.39
C LYS A 144 21.17 -1.38 -27.86
N LYS A 145 21.92 -0.30 -28.15
CA LYS A 145 22.36 0.00 -29.53
C LYS A 145 22.60 -1.36 -30.15
N PRO A 146 21.93 -1.73 -31.27
CA PRO A 146 22.25 -2.99 -31.91
C PRO A 146 23.77 -2.95 -32.02
N ARG A 147 24.41 -3.91 -31.37
CA ARG A 147 25.84 -4.09 -31.52
C ARG A 147 25.98 -4.18 -33.03
N ILE A 148 26.60 -3.17 -33.64
CA ILE A 148 26.88 -3.16 -35.07
C ILE A 148 27.80 -4.37 -35.22
N TYR A 149 27.20 -5.52 -35.53
CA TYR A 149 27.96 -6.63 -36.05
C TYR A 149 28.35 -6.14 -37.43
N ARG A 150 29.60 -5.64 -37.50
CA ARG A 150 30.32 -5.57 -38.76
C ARG A 150 30.12 -6.93 -39.42
N PHE A 151 29.43 -6.91 -40.55
CA PHE A 151 29.44 -8.03 -41.48
C PHE A 151 30.90 -8.22 -41.88
N ASN A 152 31.53 -9.28 -41.38
CA ASN A 152 32.58 -9.90 -42.14
C ASN A 152 31.87 -10.92 -43.01
N GLU A 153 31.80 -10.62 -44.31
CA GLU A 153 31.42 -11.58 -45.32
C GLU A 153 32.42 -12.73 -45.31
N THR A 154 32.06 -13.85 -44.69
CA THR A 154 32.70 -15.13 -44.98
C THR A 154 31.67 -16.25 -44.98
N SER A 155 31.36 -16.72 -46.20
CA SER A 155 31.13 -18.12 -46.58
C SER A 155 30.29 -19.00 -45.64
N SER A 156 28.95 -18.88 -45.66
CA SER A 156 28.04 -20.01 -45.38
C SER A 156 26.57 -19.67 -45.68
N LEU A 157 26.27 -19.14 -46.86
CA LEU A 157 24.89 -18.80 -47.27
C LEU A 157 24.04 -19.99 -47.76
N LYS A 158 24.46 -21.25 -47.57
CA LYS A 158 23.75 -22.41 -48.17
C LYS A 158 22.80 -23.20 -47.25
N ASN A 159 22.59 -22.82 -45.97
CA ASN A 159 21.90 -23.72 -45.01
C ASN A 159 20.76 -23.11 -44.13
N LYS A 160 20.34 -21.87 -44.35
CA LYS A 160 19.32 -21.20 -43.49
C LYS A 160 17.86 -21.43 -43.91
N GLU A 161 17.57 -21.73 -45.18
CA GLU A 161 16.19 -21.94 -45.65
C GLU A 161 15.62 -23.29 -45.21
N ASN A 162 16.45 -24.33 -45.13
CA ASN A 162 16.03 -25.71 -44.84
C ASN A 162 15.56 -25.92 -43.37
N TRP A 163 16.11 -25.15 -42.41
CA TRP A 163 15.68 -25.25 -41.00
C TRP A 163 14.31 -24.60 -40.76
N ARG A 164 13.98 -23.52 -41.47
CA ARG A 164 12.71 -22.80 -41.27
C ARG A 164 11.49 -23.65 -41.64
N LEU A 165 11.58 -24.38 -42.75
CA LEU A 165 10.52 -25.30 -43.22
C LEU A 165 10.32 -26.51 -42.29
N LYS A 166 11.37 -26.95 -41.59
CA LYS A 166 11.30 -28.13 -40.72
C LYS A 166 10.73 -27.83 -39.34
N TYR A 167 11.08 -26.69 -38.73
CA TYR A 167 10.83 -26.46 -37.29
C TYR A 167 9.65 -25.53 -36.96
N ALA A 168 9.21 -24.64 -37.86
CA ALA A 168 8.01 -23.83 -37.61
C ALA A 168 6.73 -24.69 -37.50
N PRO A 169 6.48 -25.68 -38.39
CA PRO A 169 5.32 -26.56 -38.24
C PRO A 169 5.33 -27.40 -36.95
N LEU A 170 6.53 -27.74 -36.45
CA LEU A 170 6.71 -28.46 -35.18
C LEU A 170 6.32 -27.60 -33.97
N PHE A 171 6.60 -26.29 -34.00
CA PHE A 171 6.21 -25.39 -32.92
C PHE A 171 4.70 -25.17 -32.88
N GLU A 172 4.07 -24.93 -34.03
CA GLU A 172 2.60 -24.80 -34.12
C GLU A 172 1.89 -26.06 -33.62
N LYS A 173 2.34 -27.24 -34.08
CA LYS A 173 1.83 -28.52 -33.58
C LYS A 173 2.01 -28.64 -32.07
N ARG A 174 3.18 -28.24 -31.54
CA ARG A 174 3.46 -28.31 -30.10
C ARG A 174 2.60 -27.35 -29.28
N VAL A 175 2.31 -26.14 -29.78
CA VAL A 175 1.36 -25.22 -29.15
C VAL A 175 -0.01 -25.87 -29.11
N LYS A 176 -0.49 -26.43 -30.24
CA LYS A 176 -1.78 -27.12 -30.31
C LYS A 176 -1.87 -28.34 -29.39
N GLU A 177 -0.82 -29.14 -29.27
CA GLU A 177 -0.75 -30.26 -28.32
C GLU A 177 -0.83 -29.80 -26.86
N LEU A 178 -0.23 -28.65 -26.53
CA LEU A 178 -0.15 -28.14 -25.16
C LEU A 178 -1.40 -27.36 -24.73
N THR A 179 -2.05 -26.67 -25.66
CA THR A 179 -3.11 -25.69 -25.34
C THR A 179 -4.38 -25.86 -26.18
N GLY A 180 -4.46 -26.86 -27.06
CA GLY A 180 -5.57 -26.97 -28.01
C GLY A 180 -5.66 -25.73 -28.90
N ASP A 181 -6.88 -25.21 -29.06
CA ASP A 181 -7.16 -23.99 -29.84
C ASP A 181 -7.22 -22.71 -28.97
N GLU A 182 -6.69 -22.76 -27.73
CA GLU A 182 -6.72 -21.63 -26.79
C GLU A 182 -5.77 -20.48 -27.19
N TYR A 183 -4.75 -20.75 -28.01
CA TYR A 183 -3.74 -19.77 -28.42
C TYR A 183 -3.52 -19.74 -29.93
N THR A 184 -3.41 -18.53 -30.47
CA THR A 184 -3.05 -18.27 -31.87
C THR A 184 -1.67 -17.65 -31.96
N ILE A 185 -0.85 -18.10 -32.92
CA ILE A 185 0.47 -17.52 -33.20
C ILE A 185 0.28 -16.40 -34.23
N LEU A 186 0.71 -15.18 -33.90
CA LEU A 186 0.56 -13.99 -34.75
C LEU A 186 1.88 -13.54 -35.41
N GLY A 187 3.00 -14.17 -35.07
CA GLY A 187 4.32 -13.83 -35.59
C GLY A 187 5.01 -15.03 -36.23
N GLU A 188 6.09 -14.76 -36.95
CA GLU A 188 6.90 -15.82 -37.55
C GLU A 188 7.80 -16.51 -36.52
N TYR A 189 7.83 -17.84 -36.53
CA TYR A 189 8.76 -18.61 -35.71
C TYR A 189 10.17 -18.56 -36.33
N ILE A 190 11.09 -17.91 -35.62
CA ILE A 190 12.50 -17.81 -36.05
C ILE A 190 13.35 -18.91 -35.38
N ASN A 191 13.26 -19.05 -34.06
CA ASN A 191 13.92 -20.09 -33.27
C ASN A 191 13.34 -20.13 -31.84
N ALA A 192 13.78 -21.10 -31.03
CA ALA A 192 13.23 -21.34 -29.69
C ALA A 192 13.44 -20.18 -28.69
N ASN A 193 14.39 -19.27 -28.94
CA ASN A 193 14.80 -18.20 -28.03
C ASN A 193 14.40 -16.80 -28.51
N THR A 194 14.04 -16.64 -29.78
CA THR A 194 13.53 -15.38 -30.31
C THR A 194 12.05 -15.22 -29.96
N PRO A 195 11.62 -14.12 -29.33
CA PRO A 195 10.22 -13.89 -29.00
C PRO A 195 9.33 -13.94 -30.24
N ILE A 196 8.16 -14.55 -30.08
CA ILE A 196 7.08 -14.62 -31.06
C ILE A 196 5.83 -13.98 -30.47
N LEU A 197 5.02 -13.32 -31.30
CA LEU A 197 3.75 -12.75 -30.87
C LEU A 197 2.69 -13.84 -30.82
N MET A 198 1.97 -13.94 -29.70
CA MET A 198 0.87 -14.89 -29.52
C MET A 198 -0.38 -14.17 -29.01
N ARG A 199 -1.56 -14.64 -29.41
CA ARG A 199 -2.86 -14.23 -28.91
C ARG A 199 -3.47 -15.33 -28.06
N HIS A 200 -4.01 -14.98 -26.91
CA HIS A 200 -4.83 -15.87 -26.10
C HIS A 200 -6.29 -15.65 -26.47
N GLU A 201 -6.93 -16.64 -27.11
CA GLU A 201 -8.29 -16.49 -27.67
C GLU A 201 -9.34 -16.23 -26.58
N LYS A 202 -9.17 -16.84 -25.39
CA LYS A 202 -10.11 -16.66 -24.27
C LYS A 202 -10.22 -15.22 -23.79
N CYS A 203 -9.12 -14.47 -23.73
CA CYS A 203 -9.10 -13.10 -23.17
C CYS A 203 -8.74 -12.00 -24.18
N GLY A 204 -8.52 -12.37 -25.44
CA GLY A 204 -8.15 -11.49 -26.55
C GLY A 204 -6.76 -10.84 -26.46
N THR A 205 -5.92 -11.23 -25.49
CA THR A 205 -4.64 -10.53 -25.27
C THR A 205 -3.56 -11.01 -26.23
N GLU A 206 -2.95 -10.07 -26.94
CA GLU A 206 -1.77 -10.28 -27.76
C GLU A 206 -0.51 -9.93 -26.97
N TYR A 207 0.46 -10.83 -26.91
CA TYR A 207 1.67 -10.61 -26.13
C TYR A 207 2.89 -11.36 -26.71
N PRO A 208 4.10 -10.79 -26.60
CA PRO A 208 5.30 -11.47 -27.02
C PRO A 208 5.71 -12.51 -25.98
N VAL A 209 6.08 -13.71 -26.44
CA VAL A 209 6.59 -14.78 -25.59
C VAL A 209 7.73 -15.52 -26.29
N THR A 210 8.73 -15.95 -25.52
CA THR A 210 9.78 -16.82 -26.05
C THR A 210 9.23 -18.24 -26.21
N PRO A 211 9.32 -18.89 -27.40
CA PRO A 211 8.79 -20.23 -27.65
C PRO A 211 9.21 -21.27 -26.60
N ASN A 212 10.50 -21.31 -26.23
CA ASN A 212 10.99 -22.22 -25.20
C ASN A 212 10.39 -21.93 -23.82
N LYS A 213 10.05 -20.67 -23.50
CA LYS A 213 9.36 -20.35 -22.24
C LYS A 213 7.89 -20.75 -22.31
N PHE A 214 7.24 -20.57 -23.46
CA PHE A 214 5.86 -21.01 -23.68
C PHE A 214 5.71 -22.52 -23.48
N THR A 215 6.61 -23.32 -24.04
CA THR A 215 6.60 -24.78 -23.85
C THR A 215 6.86 -25.21 -22.40
N HIS A 216 7.56 -24.38 -21.61
CA HIS A 216 7.80 -24.58 -20.17
C HIS A 216 6.79 -23.80 -19.29
N ASN A 217 5.50 -23.83 -19.64
CA ASN A 217 4.38 -23.31 -18.85
C ASN A 217 4.32 -21.78 -18.62
N ARG A 218 5.03 -20.94 -19.38
CA ARG A 218 4.63 -19.52 -19.48
C ARG A 218 3.36 -19.42 -20.35
N ARG A 219 2.30 -18.85 -19.79
CA ARG A 219 1.00 -18.58 -20.45
C ARG A 219 0.70 -17.09 -20.48
N CYS A 220 -0.49 -16.73 -20.99
CA CYS A 220 -0.98 -15.38 -21.11
C CYS A 220 -0.74 -14.58 -19.83
N PRO A 221 -0.02 -13.44 -19.86
CA PRO A 221 0.26 -12.66 -18.66
C PRO A 221 -1.00 -12.03 -18.05
N LYS A 222 -2.06 -11.82 -18.84
CA LYS A 222 -3.36 -11.33 -18.35
C LYS A 222 -4.09 -12.43 -17.58
N CYS A 223 -4.12 -13.67 -18.08
CA CYS A 223 -4.86 -14.78 -17.44
C CYS A 223 -4.04 -15.59 -16.43
N ASN A 224 -2.71 -15.61 -16.58
CA ASN A 224 -1.79 -16.32 -15.68
C ASN A 224 -1.24 -15.40 -14.58
N ASN A 225 -1.69 -14.13 -14.53
CA ASN A 225 -1.40 -13.17 -13.47
C ASN A 225 -2.44 -12.03 -13.33
N PRO A 226 -3.77 -12.29 -13.31
CA PRO A 226 -4.70 -11.31 -12.79
C PRO A 226 -4.66 -11.42 -11.27
N LYS A 227 -4.01 -10.47 -10.59
CA LYS A 227 -4.32 -10.27 -9.18
C LYS A 227 -5.73 -9.71 -9.15
N GLY A 228 -6.75 -10.51 -8.83
CA GLY A 228 -8.14 -10.03 -8.74
C GLY A 228 -8.26 -8.78 -7.88
N GLU A 229 -7.49 -8.73 -6.80
CA GLU A 229 -7.24 -7.54 -5.99
C GLU A 229 -6.93 -6.28 -6.83
N LYS A 230 -6.03 -6.39 -7.82
CA LYS A 230 -5.67 -5.26 -8.70
C LYS A 230 -6.83 -4.83 -9.58
N ARG A 231 -7.69 -5.75 -10.02
CA ARG A 231 -8.89 -5.39 -10.80
C ARG A 231 -9.91 -4.68 -9.92
N CYS A 232 -10.09 -5.11 -8.66
CA CYS A 232 -10.90 -4.38 -7.68
C CYS A 232 -10.34 -2.95 -7.46
N GLU A 233 -9.02 -2.81 -7.25
CA GLU A 233 -8.37 -1.50 -7.12
C GLU A 233 -8.59 -0.60 -8.34
N GLU A 234 -8.46 -1.15 -9.56
CA GLU A 234 -8.74 -0.41 -10.80
C GLU A 234 -10.18 0.09 -10.86
N VAL A 235 -11.15 -0.74 -10.46
CA VAL A 235 -12.56 -0.35 -10.38
C VAL A 235 -12.78 0.73 -9.32
N PHE A 236 -12.15 0.64 -8.15
CA PHE A 236 -12.21 1.67 -7.12
C PHE A 236 -11.69 3.01 -7.65
N ILE A 237 -10.51 3.01 -8.27
CA ILE A 237 -9.89 4.22 -8.84
C ILE A 237 -10.79 4.82 -9.93
N TYR A 238 -11.32 3.99 -10.83
CA TYR A 238 -12.23 4.46 -11.90
C TYR A 238 -13.51 5.09 -11.34
N ASN A 239 -14.01 4.57 -10.21
CA ASN A 239 -15.20 5.06 -9.51
C ASN A 239 -14.89 6.14 -8.45
N ASN A 240 -13.73 6.80 -8.54
CA ASN A 240 -13.28 7.89 -7.66
C ASN A 240 -13.21 7.51 -6.16
N PHE A 241 -12.96 6.25 -5.85
CA PHE A 241 -12.57 5.85 -4.51
C PHE A 241 -11.13 6.23 -4.22
N ILE A 242 -10.86 6.50 -2.95
CA ILE A 242 -9.58 7.00 -2.48
C ILE A 242 -8.98 5.97 -1.52
N GLU A 243 -7.81 5.47 -1.89
CA GLU A 243 -7.03 4.60 -1.01
C GLU A 243 -6.59 5.38 0.22
N ILE A 244 -6.83 4.80 1.40
CA ILE A 244 -6.47 5.42 2.66
C ILE A 244 -6.01 4.35 3.66
N SER A 245 -5.05 4.70 4.53
CA SER A 245 -4.71 3.84 5.65
C SER A 245 -5.80 3.92 6.72
N GLU A 246 -5.97 2.85 7.51
CA GLU A 246 -6.90 2.88 8.65
C GLU A 246 -6.60 4.04 9.61
N PHE A 247 -5.32 4.29 9.87
CA PHE A 247 -4.89 5.37 10.74
C PHE A 247 -5.33 6.73 10.17
N ASP A 248 -5.07 7.00 8.89
CA ASP A 248 -5.45 8.27 8.27
C ASP A 248 -6.98 8.43 8.22
N TYR A 249 -7.72 7.34 7.95
CA TYR A 249 -9.19 7.34 7.94
C TYR A 249 -9.78 7.72 9.30
N ASN A 250 -9.19 7.23 10.38
CA ASN A 250 -9.65 7.55 11.73
C ASN A 250 -9.40 9.02 12.12
N ASN A 251 -8.41 9.67 11.51
CA ASN A 251 -8.03 11.07 11.76
C ASN A 251 -8.61 12.07 10.73
N LEU A 252 -9.52 11.62 9.85
CA LEU A 252 -10.24 12.51 8.93
C LEU A 252 -11.21 13.40 9.70
N LEU A 253 -11.20 14.69 9.36
CA LEU A 253 -12.16 15.67 9.90
C LEU A 253 -13.57 15.45 9.32
N ASP A 254 -13.64 14.99 8.07
CA ASP A 254 -14.89 14.70 7.38
C ASP A 254 -14.78 13.41 6.55
N LYS A 255 -15.64 12.45 6.88
CA LYS A 255 -15.69 11.11 6.29
C LYS A 255 -16.78 10.97 5.22
N GLN A 256 -17.69 11.92 5.09
CA GLN A 256 -18.88 11.81 4.23
C GLN A 256 -18.64 12.30 2.80
N ASN A 257 -17.66 13.19 2.61
CA ASN A 257 -17.50 13.92 1.34
C ASN A 257 -16.74 13.20 0.22
N ASN A 258 -16.07 12.07 0.47
CA ASN A 258 -15.38 11.31 -0.57
C ASN A 258 -15.54 9.82 -0.33
N LYS A 259 -15.46 8.97 -1.35
CA LYS A 259 -15.50 7.50 -1.18
C LYS A 259 -14.11 6.97 -0.82
N TYR A 260 -13.99 6.15 0.22
CA TYR A 260 -12.70 5.62 0.68
C TYR A 260 -12.66 4.09 0.67
N TYR A 261 -11.47 3.53 0.46
CA TYR A 261 -11.20 2.11 0.70
C TYR A 261 -9.87 1.91 1.44
N ILE A 262 -9.83 0.90 2.30
CA ILE A 262 -8.66 0.52 3.09
C ILE A 262 -8.20 -0.87 2.62
N PRO A 263 -7.00 -1.02 2.03
CA PRO A 263 -6.47 -2.31 1.63
C PRO A 263 -5.97 -3.11 2.86
N GLN A 264 -5.98 -4.44 2.76
CA GLN A 264 -5.41 -5.36 3.76
C GLN A 264 -5.93 -5.12 5.20
N LYS A 265 -7.23 -4.84 5.35
CA LYS A 265 -7.85 -4.47 6.62
C LYS A 265 -7.75 -5.62 7.62
N LYS A 266 -7.15 -5.36 8.79
CA LYS A 266 -7.07 -6.31 9.91
C LYS A 266 -7.99 -5.86 11.04
N PHE A 267 -8.42 -6.82 11.86
CA PHE A 267 -9.23 -6.55 13.03
C PHE A 267 -8.65 -7.21 14.28
N ASP A 268 -8.61 -6.45 15.37
CA ASP A 268 -8.23 -6.95 16.69
C ASP A 268 -9.28 -7.98 17.15
N GLY A 269 -8.91 -9.25 17.12
CA GLY A 269 -9.78 -10.39 17.45
C GLY A 269 -9.97 -11.41 16.33
N LEU A 270 -9.66 -11.06 15.07
CA LEU A 270 -9.69 -12.02 13.98
C LEU A 270 -8.32 -12.70 13.83
N VAL A 271 -8.14 -13.83 14.52
CA VAL A 271 -6.87 -14.58 14.54
C VAL A 271 -6.95 -15.89 13.76
N GLY A 272 -5.91 -16.14 12.98
CA GLY A 272 -5.70 -17.41 12.29
C GLY A 272 -5.17 -18.51 13.22
N LEU A 273 -5.02 -19.71 12.67
CA LEU A 273 -4.56 -20.93 13.38
C LEU A 273 -3.17 -20.84 14.04
N ARG A 274 -2.40 -19.78 13.78
CA ARG A 274 -1.06 -19.54 14.35
C ARG A 274 -0.97 -18.19 15.08
N ASN A 275 -2.08 -17.69 15.61
CA ASN A 275 -2.20 -16.40 16.31
C ASN A 275 -1.80 -15.17 15.48
N GLY A 276 -1.61 -15.31 14.17
CA GLY A 276 -1.48 -14.17 13.27
C GLY A 276 -2.86 -13.58 12.96
N LEU A 277 -2.96 -12.26 12.92
CA LEU A 277 -4.19 -11.58 12.50
C LEU A 277 -4.49 -11.90 11.04
N LEU A 278 -5.74 -12.26 10.75
CA LEU A 278 -6.22 -12.35 9.37
C LEU A 278 -6.58 -10.96 8.87
N SER A 279 -6.40 -10.75 7.57
CA SER A 279 -6.77 -9.52 6.89
C SER A 279 -7.79 -9.80 5.82
N TYR A 280 -8.61 -8.79 5.53
CA TYR A 280 -9.43 -8.72 4.34
C TYR A 280 -8.74 -7.94 3.23
N ASP A 281 -9.00 -8.27 1.97
CA ASP A 281 -8.35 -7.62 0.83
C ASP A 281 -8.69 -6.12 0.80
N PHE A 282 -9.98 -5.78 0.95
CA PHE A 282 -10.44 -4.41 1.04
C PHE A 282 -11.53 -4.22 2.08
N PHE A 283 -11.57 -3.03 2.65
CA PHE A 283 -12.67 -2.55 3.48
C PHE A 283 -13.14 -1.18 2.98
N LEU A 284 -14.45 -1.04 2.80
CA LEU A 284 -15.12 0.17 2.34
C LEU A 284 -15.94 0.72 3.52
N PRO A 285 -15.38 1.66 4.32
CA PRO A 285 -15.97 2.05 5.60
C PRO A 285 -17.37 2.66 5.50
N GLN A 286 -17.66 3.42 4.45
CA GLN A 286 -18.97 4.08 4.26
C GLN A 286 -20.10 3.12 3.98
N TYR A 287 -19.77 1.98 3.39
CA TYR A 287 -20.72 0.94 3.03
C TYR A 287 -20.71 -0.19 4.06
N ASN A 288 -19.90 -0.07 5.12
CA ASN A 288 -19.63 -1.12 6.10
C ASN A 288 -19.40 -2.49 5.42
N LEU A 289 -18.58 -2.49 4.38
CA LEU A 289 -18.43 -3.61 3.44
C LEU A 289 -16.98 -4.10 3.42
N LEU A 290 -16.80 -5.40 3.64
CA LEU A 290 -15.55 -6.14 3.46
C LEU A 290 -15.57 -6.87 2.12
N ILE A 291 -14.43 -6.94 1.45
CA ILE A 291 -14.29 -7.59 0.15
C ILE A 291 -13.12 -8.58 0.21
N GLU A 292 -13.36 -9.78 -0.29
CA GLU A 292 -12.37 -10.86 -0.49
C GLU A 292 -12.40 -11.33 -1.94
N TYR A 293 -11.24 -11.43 -2.56
CA TYR A 293 -11.10 -12.07 -3.86
C TYR A 293 -10.63 -13.52 -3.70
N GLN A 294 -11.51 -14.46 -4.02
CA GLN A 294 -11.28 -15.90 -3.85
C GLN A 294 -10.69 -16.51 -5.14
N GLY A 295 -9.42 -16.89 -5.08
CA GLY A 295 -8.74 -17.61 -6.18
C GLY A 295 -9.08 -19.10 -6.26
N GLU A 296 -8.69 -19.76 -7.36
CA GLU A 296 -8.89 -21.22 -7.55
C GLU A 296 -8.37 -22.07 -6.38
N GLN A 297 -7.34 -21.60 -5.70
CA GLN A 297 -6.75 -22.27 -4.54
C GLN A 297 -7.68 -22.36 -3.31
N HIS A 298 -8.77 -21.57 -3.26
CA HIS A 298 -9.76 -21.67 -2.17
C HIS A 298 -10.79 -22.79 -2.40
N GLU A 299 -10.98 -23.21 -3.66
CA GLU A 299 -11.95 -24.24 -4.02
C GLU A 299 -11.33 -25.65 -4.01
N LYS A 300 -10.09 -25.77 -4.49
CA LYS A 300 -9.43 -27.08 -4.66
C LYS A 300 -7.95 -27.04 -4.31
N TYR A 301 -7.43 -28.20 -3.94
CA TYR A 301 -6.01 -28.38 -3.73
C TYR A 301 -5.25 -28.25 -5.06
N ILE A 302 -4.50 -27.16 -5.22
CA ILE A 302 -3.58 -26.95 -6.35
C ILE A 302 -2.14 -27.29 -5.95
N PRO A 303 -1.51 -28.33 -6.54
CA PRO A 303 -0.09 -28.63 -6.33
C PRO A 303 0.80 -27.45 -6.73
N GLY A 304 1.70 -27.03 -5.84
CA GLY A 304 2.60 -25.89 -6.06
C GLY A 304 2.14 -24.60 -5.38
N PHE A 305 0.82 -24.39 -5.22
CA PHE A 305 0.26 -23.38 -4.32
C PHE A 305 0.14 -23.92 -2.89
N HIS A 306 -0.38 -25.13 -2.76
CA HIS A 306 -0.41 -25.85 -1.49
C HIS A 306 0.80 -26.78 -1.40
N LYS A 307 1.51 -26.72 -0.27
CA LYS A 307 2.61 -27.66 0.03
C LYS A 307 2.07 -28.98 0.57
N SER A 308 0.89 -28.95 1.19
CA SER A 308 0.24 -30.11 1.78
C SER A 308 -1.28 -29.94 1.82
N LYS A 309 -2.03 -31.04 1.90
CA LYS A 309 -3.50 -31.00 2.09
C LYS A 309 -3.93 -30.22 3.34
N LYS A 310 -3.08 -30.22 4.38
CA LYS A 310 -3.26 -29.40 5.59
C LYS A 310 -3.22 -27.91 5.32
N ASP A 311 -2.53 -27.44 4.28
CA ASP A 311 -2.50 -26.00 3.96
C ASP A 311 -3.79 -25.55 3.29
N PHE A 312 -4.42 -26.41 2.50
CA PHE A 312 -5.76 -26.20 1.97
C PHE A 312 -6.83 -26.20 3.08
N GLU A 313 -6.76 -27.15 4.01
CA GLU A 313 -7.66 -27.17 5.19
C GLU A 313 -7.52 -25.92 6.06
N LYS A 314 -6.29 -25.40 6.23
CA LYS A 314 -6.08 -24.12 6.93
C LYS A 314 -6.73 -22.95 6.20
N GLN A 315 -6.67 -22.92 4.87
CA GLN A 315 -7.29 -21.87 4.06
C GLN A 315 -8.81 -21.87 4.26
N LEU A 316 -9.44 -23.05 4.15
CA LEU A 316 -10.89 -23.20 4.39
C LEU A 316 -11.30 -22.74 5.79
N GLU A 317 -10.50 -23.07 6.81
CA GLU A 317 -10.74 -22.63 8.18
C GLU A 317 -10.57 -21.12 8.36
N HIS A 318 -9.61 -20.49 7.66
CA HIS A 318 -9.46 -19.03 7.68
C HIS A 318 -10.63 -18.33 7.00
N ASP A 319 -11.08 -18.83 5.85
CA ASP A 319 -12.25 -18.30 5.13
C ASP A 319 -13.51 -18.41 5.99
N LYS A 320 -13.70 -19.55 6.68
CA LYS A 320 -14.79 -19.74 7.64
C LYS A 320 -14.75 -18.69 8.76
N ARG A 321 -13.59 -18.49 9.41
CA ARG A 321 -13.43 -17.50 10.48
C ARG A 321 -13.73 -16.08 10.01
N LYS A 322 -13.32 -15.73 8.79
CA LYS A 322 -13.61 -14.42 8.18
C LYS A 322 -15.13 -14.21 8.00
N ARG A 323 -15.85 -15.22 7.51
CA ARG A 323 -17.32 -15.16 7.38
C ARG A 323 -18.02 -15.03 8.73
N GLU A 324 -17.62 -15.85 9.70
CA GLU A 324 -18.17 -15.80 11.06
C GLU A 324 -17.93 -14.45 11.74
N TYR A 325 -16.72 -13.90 11.60
CA TYR A 325 -16.36 -12.60 12.16
C TYR A 325 -17.17 -11.45 11.55
N ALA A 326 -17.29 -11.41 10.22
CA ALA A 326 -18.08 -10.38 9.54
C ALA A 326 -19.55 -10.41 10.00
N LYS A 327 -20.13 -11.62 10.10
CA LYS A 327 -21.48 -11.83 10.61
C LYS A 327 -21.64 -11.40 12.08
N GLU A 328 -20.70 -11.76 12.95
CA GLU A 328 -20.73 -11.38 14.37
C GLU A 328 -20.63 -9.86 14.57
N LYS A 329 -19.82 -9.18 13.75
CA LYS A 329 -19.65 -7.72 13.81
C LYS A 329 -20.69 -6.95 13.01
N ASN A 330 -21.65 -7.63 12.40
CA ASN A 330 -22.68 -7.03 11.55
C ASN A 330 -22.06 -6.16 10.43
N ILE A 331 -21.04 -6.69 9.77
CA ILE A 331 -20.34 -6.09 8.63
C ILE A 331 -20.68 -6.92 7.39
N GLU A 332 -21.05 -6.26 6.30
CA GLU A 332 -21.36 -6.94 5.04
C GLU A 332 -20.07 -7.53 4.45
N LEU A 333 -20.12 -8.76 3.95
CA LEU A 333 -18.96 -9.42 3.33
C LEU A 333 -19.29 -9.85 1.90
N LEU A 334 -18.56 -9.29 0.94
CA LEU A 334 -18.62 -9.66 -0.47
C LEU A 334 -17.43 -10.55 -0.84
N GLU A 335 -17.73 -11.77 -1.27
CA GLU A 335 -16.73 -12.71 -1.79
C GLU A 335 -16.83 -12.75 -3.32
N ILE A 336 -15.76 -12.32 -3.99
CA ILE A 336 -15.65 -12.29 -5.44
C ILE A 336 -14.79 -13.47 -5.89
N TRP A 337 -15.37 -14.41 -6.62
CA TRP A 337 -14.64 -15.59 -7.06
C TRP A 337 -13.90 -15.36 -8.38
N TYR A 338 -12.84 -16.14 -8.60
CA TYR A 338 -11.98 -16.00 -9.79
C TYR A 338 -12.71 -16.16 -11.13
N TRP A 339 -13.81 -16.91 -11.18
CA TRP A 339 -14.62 -17.05 -12.40
C TRP A 339 -15.41 -15.77 -12.72
N ASP A 340 -15.64 -14.90 -11.74
CA ASP A 340 -16.32 -13.62 -11.89
C ASP A 340 -15.38 -12.46 -12.25
N PHE A 341 -14.13 -12.75 -12.64
CA PHE A 341 -13.10 -11.75 -12.89
C PHE A 341 -13.53 -10.64 -13.89
N ASP A 342 -14.23 -11.00 -14.96
CA ASP A 342 -14.69 -10.04 -15.96
C ASP A 342 -15.91 -9.23 -15.48
N ASN A 343 -16.64 -9.72 -14.47
CA ASN A 343 -17.86 -9.11 -13.92
C ASN A 343 -17.62 -8.32 -12.62
N ILE A 344 -16.36 -8.21 -12.15
CA ILE A 344 -16.00 -7.54 -10.88
C ILE A 344 -16.63 -6.16 -10.76
N GLU A 345 -16.61 -5.37 -11.84
CA GLU A 345 -17.15 -4.01 -11.84
C GLU A 345 -18.66 -3.97 -11.63
N GLU A 346 -19.39 -4.87 -12.29
CA GLU A 346 -20.84 -4.99 -12.16
C GLU A 346 -21.23 -5.49 -10.77
N ILE A 347 -20.51 -6.49 -10.25
CA ILE A 347 -20.75 -7.04 -8.90
C ILE A 347 -20.55 -5.96 -7.84
N LEU A 348 -19.41 -5.25 -7.87
CA LEU A 348 -19.12 -4.18 -6.93
C LEU A 348 -20.17 -3.07 -6.98
N SER A 349 -20.56 -2.65 -8.18
CA SER A 349 -21.57 -1.59 -8.36
C SER A 349 -22.92 -2.01 -7.79
N LYS A 350 -23.40 -3.22 -8.11
CA LYS A 350 -24.67 -3.74 -7.59
C LYS A 350 -24.67 -3.89 -6.07
N THR A 351 -23.59 -4.39 -5.48
CA THR A 351 -23.49 -4.53 -4.03
C THR A 351 -23.52 -3.17 -3.34
N ILE A 352 -22.75 -2.21 -3.83
CA ILE A 352 -22.70 -0.85 -3.27
C ILE A 352 -24.07 -0.17 -3.41
N GLU A 353 -24.71 -0.25 -4.58
CA GLU A 353 -26.06 0.30 -4.80
C GLU A 353 -27.08 -0.35 -3.87
N GLY A 354 -27.08 -1.67 -3.75
CA GLY A 354 -27.98 -2.40 -2.85
C GLY A 354 -27.88 -1.94 -1.40
N ILE A 355 -26.67 -1.70 -0.90
CA ILE A 355 -26.44 -1.19 0.46
C ILE A 355 -27.02 0.23 0.64
N ILE A 356 -26.90 1.09 -0.39
CA ILE A 356 -27.46 2.45 -0.36
C ILE A 356 -28.99 2.42 -0.33
N TYR A 357 -29.65 1.46 -0.99
CA TYR A 357 -31.12 1.38 -1.02
C TYR A 357 -31.74 0.76 0.24
N ILE A 358 -30.97 0.05 1.05
CA ILE A 358 -31.44 -0.62 2.28
C ILE A 358 -31.32 0.28 3.52
N ASN A 359 -30.43 1.27 3.49
CA ASN A 359 -30.20 2.24 4.56
C ASN A 359 -30.77 3.62 4.22
#